data_AF-A0A9P6MBZ8-F1
#
_entry.id   AF-A0A9P6MBZ8-F1
#
_cell.length_a   1.000
_cell.length_b   1.000
_cell.length_c   1.000
_cell.angle_alpha   90.00
_cell.angle_beta   90.00
_cell.angle_gamma   90.00
#
_symmetry.space_group_name_H-M   'P 1'
#
loop_
_entity.id
_entity.type
_entity.pdbx_description
1 polymer ?
#
loop_
_entity_poly.entity_id
_entity_poly.type
_entity_poly.pdbx_seq_one_letter_code
_entity_poly.pdbx_strand_id
1 'polypeptide(L)'
;DNGIIRTLEQPIYLTRVKGKNVYCLDRDGKTRTVPIDPTEYRFKLALTKRNYDEVLQIIRNSNLVGQAIIAYLQKKGYPEIALQFVREDKTRFELALECGNLEVALETAKVMNKEECWSKLAQEALRQGNHQIVEMCYQRVKNFDRLSFLYLAIGNTEKLSKMLKIAELRGDAISRFHNSLFLGN
;
A
#
# COMPACT_ATOMS: atom_id res chain seq x y z
N ASP A 1 -2.07 -19.97 13.71
CA ASP A 1 -3.01 -19.04 13.06
C ASP A 1 -4.40 -19.41 13.54
N ASN A 2 -5.24 -18.44 13.85
CA ASN A 2 -6.56 -18.64 14.43
C ASN A 2 -7.60 -17.75 13.72
N GLY A 3 -8.87 -18.15 13.78
CA GLY A 3 -9.97 -17.43 13.14
C GLY A 3 -11.31 -17.98 13.60
N ILE A 4 -12.36 -17.18 13.43
CA ILE A 4 -13.73 -17.53 13.79
C ILE A 4 -14.46 -17.85 12.50
N ILE A 5 -14.92 -19.10 12.35
CA ILE A 5 -15.67 -19.54 11.14
C ILE A 5 -17.17 -19.27 11.32
N ARG A 6 -17.69 -19.44 12.54
CA ARG A 6 -19.10 -19.23 12.87
C ARG A 6 -19.28 -19.05 14.37
N THR A 7 -20.15 -18.11 14.74
CA THR A 7 -20.67 -17.99 16.11
C THR A 7 -21.87 -18.93 16.27
N LEU A 8 -21.92 -19.67 17.37
CA LEU A 8 -22.97 -20.65 17.66
C LEU A 8 -23.70 -20.25 18.93
N GLU A 9 -25.02 -20.45 18.96
CA GLU A 9 -25.85 -20.18 20.15
C GLU A 9 -25.69 -21.24 21.23
N GLN A 10 -25.42 -22.48 20.83
CA GLN A 10 -25.24 -23.63 21.71
C GLN A 10 -23.88 -24.30 21.45
N PRO A 11 -23.20 -24.81 22.49
CA PRO A 11 -21.92 -25.47 22.30
C PRO A 11 -22.13 -26.83 21.64
N ILE A 12 -21.35 -27.07 20.60
CA ILE A 12 -21.33 -28.33 19.86
C ILE A 12 -19.95 -28.97 20.00
N TYR A 13 -19.91 -30.30 19.96
CA TYR A 13 -18.68 -31.08 19.99
C TYR A 13 -18.32 -31.52 18.58
N LEU A 14 -17.13 -31.13 18.12
CA LEU A 14 -16.69 -31.34 16.75
C LEU A 14 -16.20 -32.78 16.57
N THR A 15 -16.77 -33.53 15.62
CA THR A 15 -16.37 -34.93 15.35
C THR A 15 -15.53 -35.06 14.10
N ARG A 16 -15.95 -34.44 12.99
CA ARG A 16 -15.22 -34.53 11.71
C ARG A 16 -15.49 -33.33 10.82
N VAL A 17 -14.49 -32.91 10.05
CA VAL A 17 -14.67 -31.95 8.95
C VAL A 17 -14.49 -32.67 7.62
N LYS A 18 -15.43 -32.51 6.69
CA LYS A 18 -15.30 -33.00 5.31
C LYS A 18 -15.78 -31.95 4.32
N GLY A 19 -14.86 -31.39 3.55
CA GLY A 19 -15.16 -30.40 2.51
C GLY A 19 -15.76 -29.13 3.09
N LYS A 20 -17.04 -28.88 2.80
CA LYS A 20 -17.82 -27.73 3.29
C LYS A 20 -18.62 -28.04 4.55
N ASN A 21 -18.64 -29.28 5.02
CA ASN A 21 -19.49 -29.70 6.12
C ASN A 21 -18.67 -30.08 7.35
N VAL A 22 -19.03 -29.48 8.48
CA VAL A 22 -18.55 -29.87 9.81
C VAL A 22 -19.61 -30.75 10.44
N TYR A 23 -19.22 -31.97 10.79
CA TYR A 23 -20.03 -32.90 11.55
C TYR A 23 -19.72 -32.70 13.03
N CYS A 24 -20.78 -32.59 13.81
CA CYS A 24 -20.72 -32.26 15.22
C CYS A 24 -21.86 -32.94 15.99
N LEU A 25 -21.69 -33.03 17.30
CA LEU A 25 -22.67 -33.56 18.25
C LEU A 25 -23.17 -32.43 19.13
N ASP A 26 -24.47 -32.39 19.36
CA ASP A 26 -25.06 -31.50 20.34
C ASP A 26 -24.91 -32.06 21.77
N ARG A 27 -25.27 -31.26 22.79
CA ARG A 27 -25.29 -31.70 24.20
C ARG A 27 -26.17 -32.94 24.43
N ASP A 28 -27.24 -33.08 23.64
CA ASP A 28 -28.15 -34.24 23.69
C ASP A 28 -27.62 -35.46 22.91
N GLY A 29 -26.38 -35.45 22.43
CA GLY A 29 -25.79 -36.54 21.66
C GLY A 29 -26.32 -36.67 20.23
N LYS A 30 -27.13 -35.70 19.75
CA LYS A 30 -27.68 -35.69 18.39
C LYS A 30 -26.63 -35.22 17.39
N THR A 31 -26.54 -35.91 16.26
CA THR A 31 -25.66 -35.53 15.16
C THR A 31 -26.23 -34.31 14.43
N ARG A 32 -25.40 -33.27 14.29
CA ARG A 32 -25.69 -32.06 13.53
C ARG A 32 -24.61 -31.87 12.46
N THR A 33 -25.02 -31.36 11.31
CA THR A 33 -24.10 -30.98 10.23
C THR A 33 -24.19 -29.48 10.03
N VAL A 34 -23.05 -28.80 10.20
CA VAL A 34 -22.93 -27.35 10.07
C VAL A 34 -22.16 -27.05 8.77
N PRO A 35 -22.78 -26.40 7.78
CA PRO A 35 -22.08 -25.98 6.57
C PRO A 35 -21.17 -24.79 6.88
N ILE A 36 -19.92 -24.84 6.44
CA ILE A 36 -18.91 -23.77 6.57
C ILE A 36 -18.45 -23.30 5.20
N ASP A 37 -18.03 -22.02 5.12
CA ASP A 37 -17.33 -21.52 3.94
C ASP A 37 -15.85 -21.93 4.03
N PRO A 38 -15.33 -22.77 3.11
CA PRO A 38 -13.96 -23.24 3.18
C PRO A 38 -12.93 -22.20 2.70
N THR A 39 -13.38 -21.09 2.15
CA THR A 39 -12.52 -20.27 1.30
C THR A 39 -11.44 -19.55 2.10
N GLU A 40 -11.73 -19.06 3.31
CA GLU A 40 -10.74 -18.40 4.18
C GLU A 40 -9.65 -19.37 4.67
N TYR A 41 -10.00 -20.58 5.14
CA TYR A 41 -8.98 -21.53 5.61
C TYR A 41 -8.14 -22.04 4.45
N ARG A 42 -8.73 -22.26 3.27
CA ARG A 42 -8.01 -22.67 2.06
C ARG A 42 -7.00 -21.61 1.65
N PHE A 43 -7.41 -20.35 1.70
CA PHE A 43 -6.53 -19.22 1.44
C PHE A 43 -5.32 -19.19 2.39
N LYS A 44 -5.55 -19.25 3.71
CA LYS A 44 -4.48 -19.27 4.72
C LYS A 44 -3.57 -20.50 4.58
N LEU A 45 -4.15 -21.66 4.24
CA LEU A 45 -3.41 -22.89 4.00
C LEU A 45 -2.53 -22.79 2.75
N ALA A 46 -3.06 -22.25 1.65
CA ALA A 46 -2.32 -22.06 0.40
C ALA A 46 -1.15 -21.10 0.59
N LEU A 47 -1.32 -20.02 1.34
CA LEU A 47 -0.23 -19.13 1.74
C LEU A 47 0.84 -19.84 2.57
N THR A 48 0.44 -20.68 3.53
CA THR A 48 1.38 -21.46 4.35
C THR A 48 2.18 -22.47 3.51
N LYS A 49 1.52 -23.06 2.50
CA LYS A 49 2.13 -23.97 1.54
C LYS A 49 2.92 -23.25 0.42
N ARG A 50 2.92 -21.92 0.39
CA ARG A 50 3.51 -21.08 -0.68
C ARG A 50 2.96 -21.42 -2.08
N ASN A 51 1.72 -21.88 -2.18
CA ASN A 51 1.06 -22.16 -3.44
C ASN A 51 0.37 -20.89 -3.96
N TYR A 52 1.13 -20.03 -4.65
CA TYR A 52 0.63 -18.72 -5.09
C TYR A 52 -0.45 -18.82 -6.17
N ASP A 53 -0.40 -19.81 -7.06
CA ASP A 53 -1.42 -19.99 -8.10
C ASP A 53 -2.82 -20.21 -7.51
N GLU A 54 -2.91 -21.07 -6.49
CA GLU A 54 -4.17 -21.34 -5.79
C GLU A 54 -4.65 -20.09 -5.03
N VAL A 55 -3.74 -19.32 -4.43
CA VAL A 55 -4.06 -18.03 -3.79
C VAL A 55 -4.65 -17.05 -4.81
N LEU A 56 -4.03 -16.88 -5.98
CA LEU A 56 -4.51 -16.00 -7.04
C LEU A 56 -5.89 -16.43 -7.56
N GLN A 57 -6.11 -17.74 -7.75
CA GLN A 57 -7.40 -18.27 -8.17
C GLN A 57 -8.49 -18.05 -7.12
N ILE A 58 -8.19 -18.31 -5.84
CA ILE A 58 -9.13 -18.08 -4.75
C ILE A 58 -9.50 -16.61 -4.72
N ILE A 59 -8.55 -15.68 -4.76
CA ILE A 59 -8.88 -14.25 -4.68
C ILE A 59 -9.70 -13.77 -5.89
N ARG A 60 -9.39 -14.21 -7.12
CA ARG A 60 -10.13 -13.78 -8.32
C ARG A 60 -11.57 -14.29 -8.35
N ASN A 61 -11.80 -15.51 -7.87
CA ASN A 61 -13.08 -16.19 -8.00
C ASN A 61 -13.96 -16.05 -6.75
N SER A 62 -13.40 -15.60 -5.63
CA SER A 62 -14.14 -15.47 -4.37
C SER A 62 -14.46 -14.02 -4.03
N ASN A 63 -15.62 -13.80 -3.43
CA ASN A 63 -16.04 -12.51 -2.88
C ASN A 63 -15.28 -12.14 -1.59
N LEU A 64 -14.16 -12.81 -1.29
CA LEU A 64 -13.37 -12.61 -0.08
C LEU A 64 -12.39 -11.45 -0.15
N VAL A 65 -12.44 -10.66 -1.23
CA VAL A 65 -11.64 -9.43 -1.41
C VAL A 65 -12.14 -8.32 -0.48
N GLY A 66 -11.99 -8.53 0.83
CA GLY A 66 -12.22 -7.55 1.88
C GLY A 66 -10.90 -7.08 2.51
N GLN A 67 -10.97 -5.97 3.25
CA GLN A 67 -9.81 -5.39 3.96
C GLN A 67 -9.13 -6.37 4.93
N ALA A 68 -9.85 -7.36 5.46
CA ALA A 68 -9.31 -8.36 6.38
C ALA A 68 -8.22 -9.25 5.76
N ILE A 69 -8.36 -9.64 4.49
CA ILE A 69 -7.35 -10.44 3.80
C ILE A 69 -6.11 -9.60 3.48
N ILE A 70 -6.31 -8.34 3.09
CA ILE A 70 -5.22 -7.39 2.81
C ILE A 70 -4.39 -7.17 4.09
N ALA A 71 -5.05 -6.89 5.21
CA ALA A 71 -4.37 -6.73 6.51
C ALA A 71 -3.63 -8.01 6.93
N TYR A 72 -4.20 -9.19 6.63
CA TYR A 72 -3.54 -10.46 6.90
C TYR A 72 -2.28 -10.66 6.03
N LEU A 73 -2.35 -10.34 4.73
CA LEU A 73 -1.21 -10.40 3.82
C LEU A 73 -0.10 -9.42 4.21
N GLN A 74 -0.44 -8.19 4.58
CA GLN A 74 0.50 -7.20 5.10
C GLN A 74 1.21 -7.71 6.36
N LYS A 75 0.46 -8.22 7.34
CA LYS A 75 1.03 -8.78 8.58
C LYS A 75 1.96 -9.97 8.32
N LYS A 76 1.69 -10.75 7.27
CA LYS A 76 2.54 -11.88 6.85
C LYS A 76 3.74 -11.48 6.00
N GLY A 77 3.86 -10.20 5.61
CA GLY A 77 4.98 -9.70 4.80
C GLY A 77 4.83 -9.97 3.31
N TYR A 78 3.61 -10.13 2.80
CA TYR A 78 3.33 -10.27 1.36
C TYR A 78 2.52 -9.08 0.80
N PRO A 79 3.03 -7.84 0.92
CA PRO A 79 2.30 -6.66 0.46
C PRO A 79 2.23 -6.56 -1.08
N GLU A 80 3.20 -7.13 -1.81
CA GLU A 80 3.19 -7.15 -3.29
C GLU A 80 1.97 -7.89 -3.85
N ILE A 81 1.66 -9.06 -3.28
CA ILE A 81 0.50 -9.85 -3.65
C ILE A 81 -0.76 -9.05 -3.36
N ALA A 82 -0.84 -8.42 -2.18
CA ALA A 82 -2.00 -7.63 -1.78
C ALA A 82 -2.26 -6.45 -2.74
N LEU A 83 -1.22 -5.78 -3.26
CA LEU A 83 -1.34 -4.65 -4.18
C LEU A 83 -2.14 -4.98 -5.45
N GLN A 84 -2.09 -6.22 -5.95
CA GLN A 84 -2.84 -6.61 -7.15
C GLN A 84 -4.36 -6.65 -6.93
N PHE A 85 -4.80 -6.73 -5.68
CA PHE A 85 -6.20 -6.98 -5.32
C PHE A 85 -6.91 -5.78 -4.71
N VAL A 86 -6.15 -4.77 -4.29
CA VAL A 86 -6.71 -3.55 -3.71
C VAL A 86 -7.37 -2.71 -4.81
N ARG A 87 -8.67 -2.46 -4.65
CA ARG A 87 -9.48 -1.60 -5.52
C ARG A 87 -9.56 -0.15 -5.04
N GLU A 88 -9.37 0.09 -3.75
CA GLU A 88 -9.47 1.42 -3.17
C GLU A 88 -8.12 2.15 -3.30
N ASP A 89 -8.13 3.33 -3.92
CA ASP A 89 -6.89 4.05 -4.25
C ASP A 89 -6.07 4.43 -3.02
N LYS A 90 -6.72 4.74 -1.89
CA LYS A 90 -6.04 5.10 -0.63
C LYS A 90 -5.20 3.96 -0.08
N THR A 91 -5.80 2.78 0.10
CA THR A 91 -5.10 1.60 0.61
C THR A 91 -4.09 1.11 -0.40
N ARG A 92 -4.38 1.22 -1.71
CA ARG A 92 -3.44 0.88 -2.77
C ARG A 92 -2.17 1.74 -2.70
N PHE A 93 -2.32 3.03 -2.46
CA PHE A 93 -1.21 3.96 -2.29
C PHE A 93 -0.35 3.59 -1.07
N GLU A 94 -0.96 3.34 0.09
CA GLU A 94 -0.23 2.95 1.31
C GLU A 94 0.53 1.63 1.11
N LEU A 95 -0.10 0.62 0.52
CA LEU A 95 0.59 -0.64 0.19
C LEU A 95 1.73 -0.44 -0.81
N ALA A 96 1.56 0.42 -1.82
CA ALA A 96 2.60 0.69 -2.80
C ALA A 96 3.83 1.36 -2.15
N LEU A 97 3.61 2.27 -1.18
CA LEU A 97 4.68 2.86 -0.39
C LEU A 97 5.39 1.82 0.49
N GLU A 98 4.66 0.92 1.15
CA GLU A 98 5.25 -0.17 1.95
C GLU A 98 6.09 -1.13 1.10
N CYS A 99 5.62 -1.46 -0.11
CA CYS A 99 6.38 -2.29 -1.06
C CYS A 99 7.58 -1.55 -1.66
N GLY A 100 7.63 -0.22 -1.52
CA GLY A 100 8.59 0.62 -2.22
C GLY A 100 8.37 0.72 -3.73
N ASN A 101 7.21 0.32 -4.25
CA ASN A 101 6.91 0.42 -5.67
C ASN A 101 6.46 1.86 -6.01
N LEU A 102 7.43 2.70 -6.34
CA LEU A 102 7.21 4.13 -6.60
C LEU A 102 6.38 4.41 -7.86
N GLU A 103 6.43 3.55 -8.87
CA GLU A 103 5.69 3.74 -10.12
C GLU A 103 4.17 3.64 -9.87
N VAL A 104 3.74 2.56 -9.20
CA VAL A 104 2.33 2.38 -8.84
C VAL A 104 1.88 3.42 -7.83
N ALA A 105 2.75 3.79 -6.89
CA ALA A 105 2.47 4.86 -5.93
C ALA A 105 2.27 6.22 -6.63
N LEU A 106 3.02 6.49 -7.71
CA LEU A 106 2.91 7.72 -8.48
C LEU A 106 1.64 7.76 -9.33
N GLU A 107 1.26 6.64 -9.95
CA GLU A 107 -0.02 6.53 -10.67
C GLU A 107 -1.21 6.77 -9.74
N THR A 108 -1.21 6.11 -8.58
CA THR A 108 -2.28 6.26 -7.58
C THR A 108 -2.31 7.67 -6.97
N ALA A 109 -1.15 8.29 -6.71
CA ALA A 109 -1.06 9.68 -6.26
C ALA A 109 -1.61 10.67 -7.30
N LYS A 110 -1.41 10.43 -8.60
CA LYS A 110 -1.99 11.24 -9.69
C LYS A 110 -3.51 11.20 -9.68
N VAL A 111 -4.10 10.02 -9.45
CA VAL A 111 -5.55 9.84 -9.38
C VAL A 111 -6.13 10.53 -8.15
N MET A 112 -5.51 10.35 -6.98
CA MET A 112 -6.00 10.93 -5.72
C MET A 112 -5.80 12.45 -5.63
N ASN A 113 -4.73 12.97 -6.22
CA ASN A 113 -4.35 14.38 -6.28
C ASN A 113 -4.43 15.13 -4.93
N LYS A 114 -3.95 14.51 -3.84
CA LYS A 114 -3.86 15.11 -2.51
C LYS A 114 -2.43 15.51 -2.16
N GLU A 115 -2.26 16.70 -1.59
CA GLU A 115 -0.94 17.24 -1.21
C GLU A 115 -0.21 16.35 -0.18
N GLU A 116 -0.94 15.78 0.78
CA GLU A 116 -0.39 14.84 1.77
C GLU A 116 0.19 13.58 1.13
N CYS A 117 -0.49 13.03 0.11
CA CYS A 117 -0.02 11.85 -0.62
C CYS A 117 1.27 12.16 -1.38
N TRP A 118 1.34 13.30 -2.06
CA TRP A 118 2.57 13.73 -2.74
C TRP A 118 3.74 13.93 -1.77
N SER A 119 3.47 14.46 -0.58
CA SER A 119 4.50 14.65 0.45
C SER A 119 5.03 13.31 0.99
N LYS A 120 4.13 12.35 1.27
CA LYS A 120 4.52 10.98 1.68
C LYS A 120 5.31 10.26 0.58
N LEU A 121 4.86 10.37 -0.66
CA LEU A 121 5.55 9.75 -1.79
C LEU A 121 6.93 10.36 -2.02
N ALA A 122 7.08 11.68 -1.87
CA ALA A 122 8.38 12.34 -1.97
C ALA A 122 9.36 11.85 -0.90
N GLN A 123 8.90 11.61 0.34
CA GLN A 123 9.74 11.11 1.41
C GLN A 123 10.22 9.67 1.15
N GLU A 124 9.34 8.79 0.69
CA GLU A 124 9.71 7.41 0.33
C GLU A 124 10.60 7.36 -0.92
N ALA A 125 10.31 8.18 -1.92
CA ALA A 125 11.14 8.28 -3.13
C ALA A 125 12.55 8.81 -2.80
N LEU A 126 12.65 9.76 -1.86
CA LEU A 126 13.94 10.27 -1.37
C LEU A 126 14.72 9.17 -0.63
N ARG A 127 14.03 8.36 0.20
CA ARG A 127 14.64 7.21 0.91
C ARG A 127 15.22 6.18 -0.06
N GLN A 128 14.61 6.00 -1.22
CA GLN A 128 15.09 5.10 -2.27
C GLN A 128 16.10 5.75 -3.24
N GLY A 129 16.33 7.06 -3.15
CA GLY A 129 17.23 7.80 -4.04
C GLY A 129 16.66 8.09 -5.45
N ASN A 130 15.34 7.93 -5.66
CA ASN A 130 14.73 8.23 -6.95
C ASN A 130 14.43 9.74 -7.08
N HIS A 131 15.45 10.50 -7.46
CA HIS A 131 15.38 11.96 -7.58
C HIS A 131 14.38 12.46 -8.63
N GLN A 132 14.10 11.71 -9.69
CA GLN A 132 13.17 12.11 -10.75
C GLN A 132 11.73 12.20 -10.22
N ILE A 133 11.33 11.19 -9.44
CA ILE A 133 10.01 11.15 -8.81
C ILE A 133 9.90 12.24 -7.74
N VAL A 134 10.95 12.44 -6.94
CA VAL A 134 11.00 13.50 -5.92
C VAL A 134 10.83 14.89 -6.56
N GLU A 135 11.51 15.16 -7.68
CA GLU A 135 11.39 16.41 -8.43
C GLU A 135 9.93 16.67 -8.84
N MET A 136 9.26 15.67 -9.44
CA MET A 136 7.85 15.78 -9.83
C MET A 136 6.94 16.06 -8.62
N CYS A 137 7.19 15.41 -7.49
CA CYS A 137 6.39 15.60 -6.28
C CYS A 137 6.55 17.00 -5.69
N TYR A 138 7.78 17.50 -5.57
CA TYR A 138 8.01 18.85 -5.04
C TYR A 138 7.51 19.96 -5.97
N GLN A 139 7.55 19.75 -7.29
CA GLN A 139 6.91 20.66 -8.24
C GLN A 139 5.38 20.71 -8.04
N ARG A 140 4.73 19.55 -7.82
CA ARG A 140 3.28 19.46 -7.54
C ARG A 140 2.89 20.12 -6.23
N VAL A 141 3.66 19.88 -5.17
CA VAL A 141 3.46 20.46 -3.83
C VAL A 141 3.89 21.95 -3.79
N LYS A 142 4.56 22.45 -4.83
CA LYS A 142 5.12 23.81 -4.90
C LYS A 142 6.10 24.10 -3.74
N ASN A 143 6.82 23.08 -3.29
CA ASN A 143 7.86 23.22 -2.28
C ASN A 143 9.19 23.55 -2.96
N PHE A 144 9.41 24.84 -3.20
CA PHE A 144 10.57 25.31 -3.95
C PHE A 144 11.87 25.24 -3.15
N ASP A 145 11.84 25.41 -1.83
CA ASP A 145 13.05 25.32 -0.99
C ASP A 145 13.69 23.94 -1.06
N ARG A 146 12.88 22.88 -0.89
CA ARG A 146 13.37 21.49 -1.00
C ARG A 146 13.79 21.14 -2.42
N LEU A 147 13.14 21.74 -3.42
CA LEU A 147 13.49 21.55 -4.83
C LEU A 147 14.83 22.19 -5.18
N SER A 148 15.10 23.41 -4.70
CA SER A 148 16.40 24.07 -4.84
C SER A 148 17.53 23.27 -4.18
N PHE A 149 17.28 22.74 -2.98
CA PHE A 149 18.23 21.85 -2.30
C PHE A 149 18.49 20.57 -3.10
N LEU A 150 17.44 19.96 -3.67
CA LEU A 150 17.58 18.79 -4.53
C LEU A 150 18.45 19.09 -5.77
N TYR A 151 18.26 20.23 -6.42
CA TYR A 151 19.08 20.62 -7.58
C TYR A 151 20.52 20.93 -7.22
N LEU A 152 20.77 21.52 -6.05
CA LEU A 152 22.13 21.67 -5.52
C LEU A 152 22.79 20.30 -5.33
N ALA A 153 22.08 19.35 -4.70
CA ALA A 153 22.61 18.01 -4.45
C ALA A 153 22.91 17.23 -5.74
N ILE A 154 22.13 17.45 -6.81
CA ILE A 154 22.36 16.87 -8.14
C ILE A 154 23.44 17.64 -8.92
N GLY A 155 23.73 18.89 -8.56
CA GLY A 155 24.62 19.78 -9.30
C GLY A 155 24.01 20.38 -10.57
N ASN A 156 22.68 20.43 -10.68
CA ASN A 156 22.01 20.96 -11.87
C ASN A 156 21.85 22.49 -11.80
N THR A 157 22.86 23.20 -12.31
CA THR A 157 22.91 24.68 -12.33
C THR A 157 21.87 25.30 -13.25
N GLU A 158 21.49 24.64 -14.35
CA GLU A 158 20.46 25.14 -15.27
C GLU A 158 19.09 25.23 -14.60
N LYS A 159 18.66 24.16 -13.93
CA LYS A 159 17.38 24.14 -13.21
C LYS A 159 17.39 25.09 -12.02
N LEU A 160 18.52 25.24 -11.36
CA LEU A 160 18.69 26.20 -10.26
C LEU A 160 18.58 27.66 -10.74
N SER A 161 19.15 27.99 -11.91
CA SER A 161 18.97 29.32 -12.53
C SER A 161 17.52 29.63 -12.89
N LYS A 162 16.75 28.61 -13.32
CA LYS A 162 15.31 28.73 -13.56
C LYS A 162 14.56 28.97 -12.25
N MET A 163 14.95 28.29 -11.16
CA MET A 163 14.38 28.51 -9.82
C MET A 163 14.66 29.91 -9.29
N LEU A 164 15.84 30.49 -9.57
CA LEU A 164 16.16 31.87 -9.21
C LEU A 164 15.18 32.85 -9.87
N LYS A 165 14.92 32.71 -11.18
CA LYS A 165 13.94 33.54 -11.90
C LYS A 165 12.52 33.38 -11.33
N ILE A 166 12.14 32.16 -10.95
CA ILE A 166 10.83 31.89 -10.32
C ILE A 166 10.75 32.58 -8.95
N ALA A 167 11.82 32.56 -8.15
CA ALA A 167 11.87 33.24 -6.86
C ALA A 167 11.78 34.77 -7.01
N GLU A 168 12.44 35.33 -8.03
CA GLU A 168 12.32 36.77 -8.37
C GLU A 168 10.89 37.16 -8.74
N LEU A 169 10.21 36.36 -9.58
CA LEU A 169 8.81 36.59 -9.95
C LEU A 169 7.85 36.48 -8.76
N ARG A 170 8.18 35.63 -7.78
CA ARG A 170 7.37 35.43 -6.57
C ARG A 170 7.61 36.49 -5.50
N GLY A 171 8.68 37.28 -5.63
CA GLY A 171 9.07 38.31 -4.66
C GLY A 171 9.63 37.74 -3.34
N ASP A 172 10.05 36.47 -3.32
CA ASP A 172 10.58 35.83 -2.11
C ASP A 172 12.09 36.07 -1.97
N ALA A 173 12.46 37.03 -1.12
CA ALA A 173 13.84 37.46 -0.93
C ALA A 173 14.73 36.35 -0.35
N ILE A 174 14.19 35.47 0.49
CA ILE A 174 14.95 34.39 1.14
C ILE A 174 15.29 33.31 0.12
N SER A 175 14.28 32.85 -0.63
CA SER A 175 14.46 31.88 -1.72
C SER A 175 15.45 32.39 -2.77
N ARG A 176 15.40 33.69 -3.10
CA ARG A 176 16.35 34.33 -4.02
C ARG A 176 17.78 34.27 -3.47
N PHE A 177 17.97 34.67 -2.22
CA PHE A 177 19.28 34.65 -1.57
C PHE A 177 19.87 33.23 -1.51
N HIS A 178 19.09 32.23 -1.12
CA HIS A 178 19.53 30.84 -1.10
C HIS A 178 19.90 30.33 -2.50
N ASN A 179 19.08 30.61 -3.51
CA ASN A 179 19.37 30.17 -4.88
C ASN A 179 20.60 30.86 -5.47
N SER A 180 20.82 32.14 -5.19
CA SER A 180 22.05 32.87 -5.56
C SER A 180 23.27 32.27 -4.87
N LEU A 181 23.18 31.99 -3.56
CA LEU A 181 24.24 31.35 -2.79
C LEU A 181 24.59 29.97 -3.36
N PHE A 182 23.59 29.17 -3.72
CA PHE A 182 23.80 27.85 -4.32
C PHE A 182 24.43 27.91 -5.73
N LEU A 183 24.20 29.00 -6.48
CA LEU A 183 24.84 29.24 -7.76
C LEU A 183 26.24 29.85 -7.63
N GLY A 184 26.60 30.37 -6.45
CA GLY A 184 27.83 31.13 -6.24
C GLY A 184 27.82 32.51 -6.89
N ASN A 185 26.63 33.08 -7.13
CA ASN A 185 26.40 34.40 -7.71
C ASN A 185 26.05 35.46 -6.66
#